data_AF-A0A7C7AF61-F1
#
_entry.id   AF-A0A7C7AF61-F1
#
_cell.length_a   1.000
_cell.length_b   1.000
_cell.length_c   1.000
_cell.angle_alpha   90.00
_cell.angle_beta   90.00
_cell.angle_gamma   90.00
#
_symmetry.space_group_name_H-M   'P 1'
#
loop_
_entity.id
_entity.type
_entity.pdbx_description
1 polymer ?
#
loop_
_entity_poly.entity_id
_entity_poly.type
_entity_poly.pdbx_seq_one_letter_code
_entity_poly.pdbx_strand_id
1 'polypeptide(L)'
;MKRIFSFAMLALISLSLFACAEARNQKPVINGAKDITITQGDPFDPLEGITATDPEDGDITQNIQVVGWTASNTTEEAGTYSITYTVSDSKGLAADPVTIVLEIKPRGGGSAKAPVISGVVRNQEFYIGTGDWDPLNGITATDELDGDITDRLQVVEDAESFYDLTFPGKYTIKIRVVNSNNIVANETIILNVLPSPIPTSISKDEIKIVLWHAMGDANQQLLKKYAQSFHDYYARPENGGYNFVVEIPDSKGNYDSLKTEMIYAITAGTMPNMVQAYPDHVAEYLAGNAVVNLNPYIYNATWGLNGADALDDIIQSYREENSQYDTLGTYYSLPFNKSTEVMIYNKTLLDQLELDVPETWQDIFEIAPALNQWAQSNNIQNFVPASYDSLGNAFITFVRQFDGKYTGINYQNFQGQYLWRNDDNTTAAMQFLKDNKQYITLPEYWDQQYASTPFVNRQTAITIGSSAGVRYNVPANNLFEIGVAPVPYNADKPESKAVIQQGTNIALLKTGTNEQRFVSWLFLKWLINTENTIDWAMNTGYLPVRESGYNHPTYQSFLNNPTEDQKYISMAANAAYLQFDHFYYDPAFIGSSRARTAVGDALERIMLGDGDIAAALEDAYKTASLGQ
;
A
#
# COMPACT_ATOMS: atom_id res chain seq x y z
N MET A 1 -19.84 -19.70 80.67
CA MET A 1 -19.73 -18.24 80.91
C MET A 1 -18.28 -17.89 81.16
N LYS A 2 -17.75 -16.95 80.37
CA LYS A 2 -16.66 -15.96 80.60
C LYS A 2 -15.40 -16.36 81.42
N ARG A 3 -14.20 -16.40 80.79
CA ARG A 3 -13.14 -15.34 80.71
C ARG A 3 -12.08 -15.51 81.83
N ILE A 4 -10.76 -15.23 81.73
CA ILE A 4 -9.81 -14.67 80.74
C ILE A 4 -8.38 -14.82 81.35
N PHE A 5 -7.37 -15.10 80.49
CA PHE A 5 -5.94 -14.65 80.42
C PHE A 5 -5.09 -14.35 81.67
N SER A 6 -3.75 -14.37 81.65
CA SER A 6 -2.65 -14.94 80.84
C SER A 6 -1.33 -14.36 81.37
N PHE A 7 -0.22 -14.96 80.93
CA PHE A 7 1.18 -14.50 80.88
C PHE A 7 2.09 -14.52 82.12
N ALA A 8 3.15 -15.34 81.95
CA ALA A 8 4.35 -15.44 82.74
C ALA A 8 5.43 -14.47 82.23
N MET A 9 6.36 -14.06 83.10
CA MET A 9 7.67 -13.56 82.69
C MET A 9 8.74 -13.91 83.72
N LEU A 10 9.83 -14.49 83.22
CA LEU A 10 10.97 -15.07 83.92
C LEU A 10 12.05 -14.02 84.19
N ALA A 11 12.75 -14.15 85.32
CA ALA A 11 13.87 -13.31 85.75
C ALA A 11 15.15 -13.54 84.93
N LEU A 12 15.98 -12.49 84.78
CA LEU A 12 17.35 -12.58 84.27
C LEU A 12 18.36 -11.93 85.22
N ILE A 13 19.46 -12.67 85.40
CA ILE A 13 20.61 -12.40 86.27
C ILE A 13 21.60 -11.44 85.56
N SER A 14 22.15 -10.50 86.33
CA SER A 14 23.18 -9.55 85.94
C SER A 14 24.55 -10.21 85.79
N LEU A 15 25.19 -10.01 84.63
CA LEU A 15 26.62 -10.27 84.41
C LEU A 15 27.26 -9.03 83.78
N SER A 16 28.13 -8.36 84.54
CA SER A 16 28.89 -7.19 84.10
C SER A 16 30.15 -7.62 83.34
N LEU A 17 30.22 -7.31 82.05
CA LEU A 17 31.41 -7.41 81.20
C LEU A 17 31.94 -6.00 80.89
N PHE A 18 33.19 -5.73 81.27
CA PHE A 18 33.95 -4.59 80.78
C PHE A 18 34.31 -4.82 79.31
N ALA A 19 33.69 -4.07 78.40
CA ALA A 19 34.10 -3.96 77.00
C ALA A 19 34.59 -2.53 76.77
N CYS A 20 35.86 -2.38 76.38
CA CYS A 20 36.39 -1.15 75.83
C CYS A 20 35.73 -0.94 74.47
N ALA A 21 34.79 0.01 74.36
CA ALA A 21 34.16 0.34 73.09
C ALA A 21 35.15 1.16 72.25
N GLU A 22 35.72 0.57 71.21
CA GLU A 22 36.30 1.34 70.11
C GLU A 22 35.21 2.27 69.56
N ALA A 23 35.53 3.56 69.40
CA ALA A 23 34.61 4.51 68.79
C ALA A 23 34.21 3.99 67.40
N ARG A 24 32.90 3.78 67.19
CA ARG A 24 32.36 3.27 65.93
C ARG A 24 32.59 4.33 64.86
N ASN A 25 33.29 3.94 63.78
CA ASN A 25 33.55 4.80 62.64
C ASN A 25 32.24 5.37 62.06
N GLN A 26 32.19 6.68 61.82
CA GLN A 26 31.01 7.39 61.32
C GLN A 26 31.18 7.72 59.83
N LYS A 27 30.05 7.95 59.15
CA LYS A 27 30.10 8.32 57.72
C LYS A 27 30.52 9.79 57.60
N PRO A 28 31.34 10.15 56.60
CA PRO A 28 31.54 11.54 56.25
C PRO A 28 30.26 12.21 55.74
N VAL A 29 30.22 13.54 55.82
CA VAL A 29 29.11 14.37 55.33
C VAL A 29 29.63 15.35 54.28
N ILE A 30 28.99 15.34 53.10
CA ILE A 30 29.22 16.30 52.01
C ILE A 30 28.30 17.51 52.22
N ASN A 31 28.85 18.72 52.15
CA ASN A 31 28.13 19.98 52.29
C ASN A 31 28.33 20.87 51.05
N GLY A 32 27.39 21.77 50.80
CA GLY A 32 27.49 22.76 49.72
C GLY A 32 26.88 22.33 48.38
N ALA A 33 26.65 21.04 48.17
CA ALA A 33 26.04 20.49 46.96
C ALA A 33 24.57 20.92 46.82
N LYS A 34 24.28 21.77 45.82
CA LYS A 34 22.95 22.24 45.43
C LYS A 34 22.87 22.29 43.90
N ASP A 35 21.66 22.24 43.35
CA ASP A 35 21.44 22.45 41.93
C ASP A 35 21.89 23.85 41.50
N ILE A 36 22.47 23.95 40.31
CA ILE A 36 23.11 25.15 39.78
C ILE A 36 22.58 25.41 38.37
N THR A 37 22.28 26.67 38.07
CA THR A 37 21.97 27.11 36.71
C THR A 37 23.01 28.15 36.27
N ILE A 38 23.63 27.93 35.11
CA ILE A 38 24.60 28.86 34.49
C ILE A 38 24.18 29.21 33.06
N THR A 39 24.79 30.23 32.47
CA THR A 39 24.64 30.52 31.04
C THR A 39 25.75 29.81 30.26
N GLN A 40 25.46 29.39 29.03
CA GLN A 40 26.43 28.83 28.11
C GLN A 40 27.66 29.74 27.98
N GLY A 41 28.84 29.14 28.12
CA GLY A 41 30.14 29.81 28.14
C GLY A 41 30.52 30.48 29.46
N ASP A 42 29.69 30.41 30.51
CA ASP A 42 30.08 30.85 31.84
C ASP A 42 31.07 29.83 32.46
N PRO A 43 32.10 30.26 33.21
CA PRO A 43 33.03 29.35 33.87
C PRO A 43 32.31 28.53 34.95
N PHE A 44 32.64 27.25 35.07
CA PHE A 44 32.08 26.34 36.07
C PHE A 44 33.16 25.41 36.63
N ASP A 45 33.35 25.44 37.95
CA ASP A 45 34.16 24.48 38.69
C ASP A 45 33.23 23.60 39.56
N PRO A 46 33.17 22.27 39.31
CA PRO A 46 32.29 21.38 40.06
C PRO A 46 32.64 21.28 41.54
N LEU A 47 33.85 21.66 41.98
CA LEU A 47 34.26 21.60 43.39
C LEU A 47 34.11 22.94 44.12
N GLU A 48 33.71 24.01 43.44
CA GLU A 48 33.57 25.32 44.05
C GLU A 48 32.50 25.30 45.15
N GLY A 49 32.91 25.57 46.39
CA GLY A 49 32.01 25.63 47.54
C GLY A 49 31.56 24.27 48.10
N ILE A 50 32.06 23.14 47.57
CA ILE A 50 31.78 21.80 48.09
C ILE A 50 32.81 21.44 49.17
N THR A 51 32.35 20.99 50.33
CA THR A 51 33.22 20.53 51.43
C THR A 51 32.79 19.17 51.95
N ALA A 52 33.72 18.43 52.54
CA ALA A 52 33.43 17.15 53.19
C ALA A 52 34.08 17.08 54.58
N THR A 53 33.31 16.71 55.59
CA THR A 53 33.79 16.58 56.97
C THR A 53 33.43 15.22 57.53
N ASP A 54 34.37 14.63 58.25
CA ASP A 54 34.21 13.39 58.96
C ASP A 54 34.45 13.57 60.48
N PRO A 55 33.69 12.94 61.38
CA PRO A 55 33.87 13.09 62.82
C PRO A 55 35.22 12.59 63.35
N GLU A 56 35.83 11.60 62.71
CA GLU A 56 37.10 11.00 63.12
C GLU A 56 38.29 11.56 62.33
N ASP A 57 38.12 11.86 61.04
CA ASP A 57 39.19 12.32 60.14
C ASP A 57 39.21 13.85 59.90
N GLY A 58 38.21 14.59 60.38
CA GLY A 58 38.14 16.04 60.25
C GLY A 58 37.78 16.49 58.83
N ASP A 59 38.48 17.49 58.29
CA ASP A 59 38.22 17.98 56.94
C ASP A 59 38.87 17.06 55.89
N ILE A 60 38.01 16.41 55.11
CA ILE A 60 38.42 15.50 54.02
C ILE A 60 37.98 16.02 52.65
N THR A 61 37.76 17.34 52.52
CA THR A 61 37.31 18.00 51.28
C THR A 61 38.18 17.65 50.07
N GLN A 62 39.50 17.50 50.27
CA GLN A 62 40.44 17.15 49.20
C GLN A 62 40.24 15.74 48.63
N ASN A 63 39.45 14.89 49.29
CA ASN A 63 39.20 13.51 48.90
C ASN A 63 37.89 13.35 48.11
N ILE A 64 37.15 14.43 47.86
CA ILE A 64 35.91 14.38 47.08
C ILE A 64 36.21 13.97 45.63
N GLN A 65 35.44 13.01 45.12
CA GLN A 65 35.45 12.60 43.73
C GLN A 65 34.18 13.10 43.03
N VAL A 66 34.35 13.60 41.81
CA VAL A 66 33.26 14.09 40.95
C VAL A 66 33.00 13.07 39.85
N VAL A 67 31.77 12.58 39.76
CA VAL A 67 31.30 11.65 38.72
C VAL A 67 30.23 12.35 37.89
N GLY A 68 30.33 12.25 36.56
CA GLY A 68 29.40 12.91 35.63
C GLY A 68 29.85 14.29 35.12
N TRP A 69 30.99 14.80 35.59
CA TRP A 69 31.65 15.99 35.05
C TRP A 69 33.18 15.80 35.05
N THR A 70 33.78 15.86 33.87
CA THR A 70 35.21 15.57 33.62
C THR A 70 35.85 16.67 32.79
N ALA A 71 37.16 16.60 32.54
CA ALA A 71 37.88 17.56 31.71
C ALA A 71 37.40 17.62 30.24
N SER A 72 36.62 16.65 29.77
CA SER A 72 36.01 16.69 28.43
C SER A 72 34.65 17.41 28.40
N ASN A 73 34.04 17.69 29.56
CA ASN A 73 32.81 18.46 29.64
C ASN A 73 33.12 19.95 29.51
N THR A 74 32.27 20.69 28.80
CA THR A 74 32.42 22.13 28.60
C THR A 74 31.11 22.83 28.95
N THR A 75 31.19 24.11 29.31
CA THR A 75 29.99 24.95 29.46
C THR A 75 29.55 25.56 28.13
N GLU A 76 30.21 25.22 27.03
CA GLU A 76 29.87 25.66 25.67
C GLU A 76 28.68 24.88 25.09
N GLU A 77 28.21 23.82 25.75
CA GLU A 77 27.03 23.06 25.37
C GLU A 77 25.89 23.33 26.36
N ALA A 78 24.77 23.85 25.87
CA ALA A 78 23.57 24.02 26.69
C ALA A 78 22.91 22.66 26.95
N GLY A 79 22.38 22.45 28.15
CA GLY A 79 21.82 21.16 28.54
C GLY A 79 21.73 20.97 30.04
N THR A 80 21.29 19.78 30.44
CA THR A 80 21.17 19.39 31.86
C THR A 80 22.14 18.26 32.14
N TYR A 81 23.02 18.46 33.12
CA TYR A 81 24.06 17.51 33.51
C TYR A 81 23.84 17.07 34.96
N SER A 82 24.00 15.77 35.22
CA SER A 82 23.94 15.22 36.57
C SER A 82 25.35 15.02 37.12
N ILE A 83 25.67 15.72 38.21
CA ILE A 83 26.99 15.66 38.85
C ILE A 83 26.83 15.00 40.22
N THR A 84 27.56 13.92 40.45
CA THR A 84 27.52 13.17 41.72
C THR A 84 28.84 13.31 42.47
N TYR A 85 28.75 13.72 43.73
CA TYR A 85 29.89 13.81 44.64
C TYR A 85 29.94 12.57 45.54
N THR A 86 31.13 11.98 45.65
CA THR A 86 31.42 10.88 46.57
C THR A 86 32.69 11.16 47.35
N VAL A 87 32.77 10.66 48.60
CA VAL A 87 33.96 10.75 49.44
C VAL A 87 33.96 9.59 50.44
N SER A 88 35.15 9.07 50.76
CA SER A 88 35.35 8.05 51.79
C SER A 88 36.37 8.50 52.81
N ASP A 89 36.21 8.03 54.04
CA ASP A 89 37.13 8.30 55.14
C ASP A 89 38.41 7.44 55.08
N SER A 90 39.34 7.66 56.01
CA SER A 90 40.64 6.95 56.08
C SER A 90 40.52 5.46 56.41
N LYS A 91 39.36 5.03 56.93
CA LYS A 91 39.03 3.63 57.24
C LYS A 91 38.14 2.99 56.17
N GLY A 92 37.86 3.70 55.07
CA GLY A 92 37.14 3.23 53.90
C GLY A 92 35.62 3.28 53.98
N LEU A 93 35.02 3.96 54.97
CA LEU A 93 33.57 4.14 55.03
C LEU A 93 33.15 5.33 54.13
N ALA A 94 32.21 5.08 53.23
CA ALA A 94 31.74 6.07 52.26
C ALA A 94 30.60 6.94 52.82
N ALA A 95 30.60 8.23 52.44
CA ALA A 95 29.45 9.12 52.60
C ALA A 95 28.26 8.67 51.74
N ASP A 96 27.06 9.14 52.07
CA ASP A 96 25.92 9.03 51.17
C ASP A 96 26.16 9.94 49.94
N PRO A 97 26.12 9.43 48.69
CA PRO A 97 26.38 10.23 47.51
C PRO A 97 25.37 11.39 47.40
N VAL A 98 25.86 12.56 46.99
CA VAL A 98 24.99 13.72 46.72
C VAL A 98 25.04 14.04 45.24
N THR A 99 23.89 13.98 44.57
CA THR A 99 23.74 14.34 43.15
C THR A 99 23.12 15.72 43.03
N ILE A 100 23.71 16.57 42.21
CA ILE A 100 23.16 17.87 41.81
C ILE A 100 22.85 17.89 40.32
N VAL A 101 21.95 18.78 39.94
CA VAL A 101 21.65 19.11 38.56
C VAL A 101 22.33 20.43 38.19
N LEU A 102 23.18 20.39 37.16
CA LEU A 102 23.69 21.58 36.48
C LEU A 102 22.84 21.84 35.24
N GLU A 103 22.14 22.97 35.21
CA GLU A 103 21.40 23.45 34.04
C GLU A 103 22.21 24.55 33.32
N ILE A 104 22.61 24.32 32.08
CA ILE A 104 23.31 25.30 31.24
C ILE A 104 22.30 25.90 30.25
N LYS A 105 21.97 27.18 30.43
CA LYS A 105 21.01 27.91 29.60
C LYS A 105 21.70 28.55 28.37
N PRO A 106 21.11 28.48 27.17
CA PRO A 106 21.70 29.11 25.97
C PRO A 106 21.93 30.62 26.13
N ARG A 107 23.05 31.13 25.60
CA ARG A 107 23.32 32.57 25.56
C ARG A 107 22.63 33.21 24.34
N GLY A 108 21.40 33.67 24.52
CA GLY A 108 20.63 34.40 23.51
C GLY A 108 19.19 33.87 23.40
N GLY A 109 18.22 34.69 23.79
CA GLY A 109 16.82 34.30 23.88
C GLY A 109 16.07 34.36 22.55
N GLY A 110 15.71 33.20 22.05
CA GLY A 110 14.54 32.91 21.22
C GLY A 110 14.25 31.43 21.43
N SER A 111 12.99 31.04 21.65
CA SER A 111 12.61 29.64 21.84
C SER A 111 12.79 28.87 20.52
N ALA A 112 14.03 28.63 20.12
CA ALA A 112 14.33 27.81 18.96
C ALA A 112 13.66 26.45 19.23
N LYS A 113 12.78 26.06 18.31
CA LYS A 113 12.08 24.78 18.41
C LYS A 113 13.02 23.69 17.91
N ALA A 114 12.75 22.46 18.34
CA ALA A 114 13.43 21.31 17.77
C ALA A 114 12.96 21.12 16.31
N PRO A 115 13.85 20.59 15.45
CA PRO A 115 13.45 20.15 14.13
C PRO A 115 12.39 19.04 14.21
N VAL A 116 11.58 18.90 13.17
CA VAL A 116 10.53 17.87 13.04
C VAL A 116 11.02 16.79 12.09
N ILE A 117 11.16 15.57 12.59
CA ILE A 117 11.41 14.38 11.77
C ILE A 117 10.05 13.82 11.32
N SER A 118 9.90 13.55 10.04
CA SER A 118 8.67 13.04 9.42
C SER A 118 8.96 11.80 8.57
N GLY A 119 7.94 10.95 8.37
CA GLY A 119 8.08 9.72 7.58
C GLY A 119 8.64 8.51 8.33
N VAL A 120 8.88 8.61 9.64
CA VAL A 120 9.43 7.49 10.43
C VAL A 120 8.39 6.37 10.57
N VAL A 121 8.66 5.24 9.94
CA VAL A 121 7.93 3.99 10.22
C VAL A 121 8.59 3.27 11.39
N ARG A 122 7.95 3.33 12.55
CA ARG A 122 8.52 2.85 13.81
C ARG A 122 8.79 1.34 13.85
N ASN A 123 7.96 0.52 13.20
CA ASN A 123 8.17 -0.94 13.17
C ASN A 123 8.38 -1.36 11.73
N GLN A 124 9.55 -1.92 11.44
CA GLN A 124 9.93 -2.37 10.11
C GLN A 124 10.31 -3.85 10.16
N GLU A 125 10.07 -4.55 9.05
CA GLU A 125 10.49 -5.93 8.86
C GLU A 125 11.53 -5.98 7.75
N PHE A 126 12.62 -6.70 7.99
CA PHE A 126 13.63 -7.00 7.00
C PHE A 126 13.79 -8.51 6.91
N TYR A 127 13.90 -9.06 5.71
CA TYR A 127 14.03 -10.49 5.51
C TYR A 127 15.42 -10.80 4.98
N ILE A 128 16.10 -11.76 5.61
CA ILE A 128 17.45 -12.12 5.21
C ILE A 128 17.50 -12.48 3.71
N GLY A 129 18.40 -11.83 2.97
CA GLY A 129 18.61 -12.04 1.54
C GLY A 129 17.82 -11.09 0.61
N THR A 130 17.14 -10.07 1.15
CA THR A 130 16.43 -9.04 0.33
C THR A 130 17.31 -7.86 -0.08
N GLY A 131 18.64 -7.96 0.06
CA GLY A 131 19.58 -6.89 -0.30
C GLY A 131 19.84 -5.92 0.85
N ASP A 132 20.09 -4.66 0.50
CA ASP A 132 20.44 -3.60 1.46
C ASP A 132 19.19 -3.02 2.14
N TRP A 133 19.38 -2.45 3.33
CA TRP A 133 18.36 -1.72 4.06
C TRP A 133 18.93 -0.40 4.57
N ASP A 134 18.26 0.70 4.23
CA ASP A 134 18.63 2.04 4.64
C ASP A 134 17.65 2.53 5.74
N PRO A 135 18.13 2.77 6.99
CA PRO A 135 17.31 3.27 8.09
C PRO A 135 16.74 4.67 7.87
N LEU A 136 17.30 5.46 6.93
CA LEU A 136 16.87 6.83 6.66
C LEU A 136 15.96 6.95 5.43
N ASN A 137 15.73 5.85 4.72
CA ASN A 137 14.94 5.87 3.49
C ASN A 137 13.51 6.36 3.75
N GLY A 138 13.08 7.37 2.99
CA GLY A 138 11.75 7.99 3.11
C GLY A 138 11.57 8.92 4.31
N ILE A 139 12.61 9.14 5.13
CA ILE A 139 12.56 10.02 6.29
C ILE A 139 13.02 11.43 5.88
N THR A 140 12.27 12.44 6.31
CA THR A 140 12.58 13.85 6.08
C THR A 140 12.72 14.59 7.40
N ALA A 141 13.44 15.72 7.38
CA ALA A 141 13.57 16.58 8.55
C ALA A 141 13.41 18.05 8.14
N THR A 142 12.56 18.78 8.86
CA THR A 142 12.34 20.21 8.64
C THR A 142 12.46 21.01 9.93
N ASP A 143 12.85 22.27 9.82
CA ASP A 143 12.99 23.19 10.94
C ASP A 143 12.43 24.56 10.56
N GLU A 144 11.82 25.26 11.53
CA GLU A 144 11.20 26.58 11.28
C GLU A 144 12.21 27.65 10.83
N LEU A 145 13.47 27.54 11.24
CA LEU A 145 14.54 28.47 10.90
C LEU A 145 15.38 27.98 9.71
N ASP A 146 15.73 26.70 9.68
CA ASP A 146 16.64 26.16 8.66
C ASP A 146 15.94 25.65 7.39
N GLY A 147 14.61 25.52 7.39
CA GLY A 147 13.87 24.92 6.28
C GLY A 147 14.05 23.40 6.22
N ASP A 148 14.30 22.85 5.04
CA ASP A 148 14.59 21.43 4.86
C ASP A 148 16.02 21.11 5.30
N ILE A 149 16.14 20.23 6.29
CA ILE A 149 17.41 19.75 6.84
C ILE A 149 17.52 18.23 6.77
N THR A 150 16.81 17.60 5.83
CA THR A 150 16.80 16.14 5.61
C THR A 150 18.22 15.59 5.46
N ASP A 151 19.10 16.29 4.73
CA ASP A 151 20.51 15.91 4.56
C ASP A 151 21.33 15.89 5.86
N ARG A 152 20.78 16.41 6.97
CA ARG A 152 21.41 16.39 8.31
C ARG A 152 20.93 15.22 9.18
N LEU A 153 20.03 14.37 8.69
CA LEU A 153 19.62 13.15 9.38
C LEU A 153 20.79 12.17 9.49
N GLN A 154 20.93 11.57 10.67
CA GLN A 154 22.01 10.62 10.96
C GLN A 154 21.48 9.48 11.82
N VAL A 155 21.96 8.27 11.56
CA VAL A 155 21.85 7.16 12.53
C VAL A 155 22.80 7.45 13.69
N VAL A 156 22.33 7.28 14.92
CA VAL A 156 23.18 7.43 16.10
C VAL A 156 24.15 6.26 16.15
N GLU A 157 25.46 6.52 16.09
CA GLU A 157 26.49 5.49 16.21
C GLU A 157 26.78 5.16 17.68
N ASP A 158 25.79 4.56 18.37
CA ASP A 158 25.93 4.03 19.72
C ASP A 158 25.72 2.50 19.77
N ALA A 159 26.12 1.85 20.86
CA ALA A 159 25.97 0.41 21.04
C ALA A 159 24.49 -0.04 21.04
N GLU A 160 23.56 0.88 21.31
CA GLU A 160 22.12 0.61 21.35
C GLU A 160 21.47 0.65 19.96
N SER A 161 22.12 1.31 18.99
CA SER A 161 21.65 1.48 17.61
C SER A 161 22.28 0.51 16.61
N PHE A 162 23.08 -0.45 17.09
CA PHE A 162 23.67 -1.51 16.27
C PHE A 162 22.60 -2.45 15.71
N TYR A 163 22.73 -2.83 14.43
CA TYR A 163 21.88 -3.82 13.79
C TYR A 163 22.69 -4.77 12.88
N ASP A 164 22.16 -5.99 12.69
CA ASP A 164 22.75 -7.02 11.83
C ASP A 164 21.67 -7.63 10.93
N LEU A 165 21.78 -7.38 9.63
CA LEU A 165 20.84 -7.85 8.62
C LEU A 165 21.00 -9.35 8.28
N THR A 166 22.01 -10.02 8.82
CA THR A 166 22.29 -11.44 8.59
C THR A 166 21.82 -12.34 9.72
N PHE A 167 21.45 -11.76 10.86
CA PHE A 167 21.02 -12.50 12.04
C PHE A 167 19.58 -12.15 12.41
N PRO A 168 18.67 -13.15 12.53
CA PRO A 168 17.31 -12.88 12.98
C PRO A 168 17.28 -12.25 14.37
N GLY A 169 16.55 -11.15 14.53
CA GLY A 169 16.57 -10.39 15.75
C GLY A 169 15.71 -9.14 15.70
N LYS A 170 15.52 -8.54 16.88
CA LYS A 170 14.85 -7.24 17.02
C LYS A 170 15.92 -6.22 17.40
N TYR A 171 16.10 -5.23 16.54
CA TYR A 171 17.08 -4.16 16.68
C TYR A 171 16.35 -2.84 16.90
N THR A 172 16.93 -1.97 17.73
CA THR A 172 16.44 -0.62 17.97
C THR A 172 17.43 0.31 17.31
N ILE A 173 17.00 1.19 16.41
CA ILE A 173 17.87 2.13 15.70
C ILE A 173 17.41 3.52 16.07
N LYS A 174 18.29 4.33 16.65
CA LYS A 174 18.00 5.74 16.90
C LYS A 174 18.48 6.57 15.71
N ILE A 175 17.63 7.49 15.29
CA ILE A 175 17.97 8.50 14.29
C ILE A 175 17.92 9.87 14.96
N ARG A 176 18.80 10.77 14.52
CA ARG A 176 18.90 12.13 15.04
C ARG A 176 19.01 13.15 13.91
N VAL A 177 18.52 14.35 14.16
CA VAL A 177 18.81 15.53 13.34
C VAL A 177 19.07 16.72 14.26
N VAL A 178 20.02 17.58 13.86
CA VAL A 178 20.45 18.74 14.62
C VAL A 178 20.28 19.99 13.76
N ASN A 179 19.56 20.99 14.28
CA ASN A 179 19.40 22.28 13.61
C ASN A 179 20.60 23.21 13.86
N SER A 180 20.62 24.38 13.21
CA SER A 180 21.71 25.37 13.30
C SER A 180 21.90 25.98 14.69
N ASN A 181 20.88 25.84 15.56
CA ASN A 181 20.94 26.24 16.97
C ASN A 181 21.39 25.09 17.90
N ASN A 182 21.90 23.99 17.35
CA ASN A 182 22.30 22.78 18.07
C ASN A 182 21.15 22.09 18.83
N ILE A 183 19.89 22.32 18.45
CA ILE A 183 18.75 21.62 19.03
C ILE A 183 18.56 20.31 18.28
N VAL A 184 18.45 19.24 19.05
CA VAL A 184 18.36 17.87 18.55
C VAL A 184 16.90 17.40 18.57
N ALA A 185 16.48 16.75 17.49
CA ALA A 185 15.34 15.84 17.51
C ALA A 185 15.81 14.41 17.30
N ASN A 186 15.22 13.47 18.03
CA ASN A 186 15.51 12.05 17.92
C ASN A 186 14.24 11.27 17.66
N GLU A 187 14.36 10.22 16.86
CA GLU A 187 13.30 9.23 16.65
C GLU A 187 13.89 7.82 16.74
N THR A 188 13.02 6.82 16.83
CA THR A 188 13.43 5.43 17.00
C THR A 188 12.70 4.51 16.03
N ILE A 189 13.47 3.67 15.34
CA ILE A 189 13.01 2.59 14.49
C ILE A 189 13.25 1.26 15.20
N ILE A 190 12.29 0.36 15.10
CA ILE A 190 12.38 -1.03 15.55
C ILE A 190 12.45 -1.88 14.30
N LEU A 191 13.62 -2.44 14.02
CA LEU A 191 13.85 -3.35 12.90
C LEU A 191 13.74 -4.79 13.37
N ASN A 192 12.76 -5.53 12.84
CA ASN A 192 12.67 -6.98 13.03
C ASN A 192 13.31 -7.67 11.82
N VAL A 193 14.52 -8.21 12.00
CA VAL A 193 15.19 -9.06 11.02
C VAL A 193 14.63 -10.47 11.14
N LEU A 194 14.03 -10.95 10.06
CA LEU A 194 13.34 -12.23 9.95
C LEU A 194 14.11 -13.18 9.03
N PRO A 195 14.05 -14.51 9.28
CA PRO A 195 14.57 -15.49 8.34
C PRO A 195 13.92 -15.35 6.96
N SER A 196 14.67 -15.66 5.90
CA SER A 196 14.12 -15.70 4.55
C SER A 196 12.96 -16.70 4.47
N PRO A 197 11.82 -16.36 3.86
CA PRO A 197 10.75 -17.32 3.63
C PRO A 197 11.03 -18.24 2.43
N ILE A 198 12.12 -17.99 1.70
CA ILE A 198 12.59 -18.83 0.59
C ILE A 198 13.34 -20.04 1.14
N PRO A 199 12.94 -21.27 0.80
CA PRO A 199 13.64 -22.47 1.22
C PRO A 199 15.09 -22.51 0.71
N THR A 200 16.03 -22.90 1.58
CA THR A 200 17.43 -23.12 1.19
C THR A 200 17.64 -24.40 0.36
N SER A 201 16.66 -25.30 0.41
CA SER A 201 16.58 -26.52 -0.39
C SER A 201 15.12 -26.78 -0.74
N ILE A 202 14.88 -27.34 -1.91
CA ILE A 202 13.53 -27.65 -2.39
C ILE A 202 13.45 -29.15 -2.67
N SER A 203 12.39 -29.78 -2.17
CA SER A 203 12.10 -31.20 -2.39
C SER A 203 12.00 -31.56 -3.87
N LYS A 204 12.34 -32.81 -4.19
CA LYS A 204 12.12 -33.41 -5.52
C LYS A 204 10.78 -34.16 -5.61
N ASP A 205 10.12 -34.34 -4.47
CA ASP A 205 8.76 -34.87 -4.43
C ASP A 205 7.78 -33.87 -5.06
N GLU A 206 6.55 -34.32 -5.29
CA GLU A 206 5.50 -33.45 -5.83
C GLU A 206 5.21 -32.28 -4.88
N ILE A 207 5.32 -31.06 -5.41
CA ILE A 207 4.90 -29.83 -4.72
C ILE A 207 3.72 -29.26 -5.49
N LYS A 208 2.53 -29.48 -4.93
CA LYS A 208 1.27 -29.06 -5.53
C LYS A 208 0.79 -27.75 -4.93
N ILE A 209 0.38 -26.82 -5.79
CA ILE A 209 -0.28 -25.57 -5.44
C ILE A 209 -1.59 -25.41 -6.19
N VAL A 210 -2.52 -24.61 -5.66
CA VAL A 210 -3.83 -24.34 -6.27
C VAL A 210 -4.00 -22.84 -6.52
N LEU A 211 -4.45 -22.46 -7.72
CA LEU A 211 -4.82 -21.08 -8.08
C LEU A 211 -6.34 -20.98 -8.31
N TRP A 212 -7.06 -20.24 -7.47
CA TRP A 212 -8.46 -19.90 -7.75
C TRP A 212 -8.58 -18.69 -8.68
N HIS A 213 -9.53 -18.76 -9.62
CA HIS A 213 -9.76 -17.74 -10.64
C HIS A 213 -11.26 -17.60 -11.00
N ALA A 214 -11.58 -16.52 -11.71
CA ALA A 214 -12.92 -16.24 -12.25
C ALA A 214 -12.98 -16.29 -13.79
N MET A 215 -11.89 -16.72 -14.44
CA MET A 215 -11.81 -16.83 -15.89
C MET A 215 -12.79 -17.85 -16.48
N GLY A 216 -13.53 -17.45 -17.53
CA GLY A 216 -14.34 -18.36 -18.33
C GLY A 216 -13.51 -19.41 -19.09
N ASP A 217 -14.19 -20.40 -19.66
CA ASP A 217 -13.58 -21.64 -20.17
C ASP A 217 -12.35 -21.44 -21.07
N ALA A 218 -12.43 -20.55 -22.07
CA ALA A 218 -11.32 -20.30 -22.98
C ALA A 218 -10.06 -19.78 -22.26
N ASN A 219 -10.24 -18.83 -21.35
CA ASN A 219 -9.15 -18.25 -20.57
C ASN A 219 -8.65 -19.22 -19.48
N GLN A 220 -9.52 -20.08 -18.94
CA GLN A 220 -9.13 -21.18 -18.06
C GLN A 220 -8.19 -22.16 -18.77
N GLN A 221 -8.43 -22.46 -20.06
CA GLN A 221 -7.51 -23.32 -20.83
C GLN A 221 -6.14 -22.67 -21.03
N LEU A 222 -6.08 -21.34 -21.19
CA LEU A 222 -4.80 -20.62 -21.23
C LEU A 222 -4.06 -20.69 -19.89
N LEU A 223 -4.75 -20.52 -18.76
CA LEU A 223 -4.16 -20.71 -17.43
C LEU A 223 -3.61 -22.13 -17.26
N LYS A 224 -4.36 -23.15 -17.71
CA LYS A 224 -3.92 -24.56 -17.70
C LYS A 224 -2.70 -24.78 -18.60
N LYS A 225 -2.64 -24.15 -19.77
CA LYS A 225 -1.45 -24.13 -20.65
C LYS A 225 -0.23 -23.55 -19.93
N TYR A 226 -0.39 -22.43 -19.22
CA TYR A 226 0.73 -21.82 -18.48
C TYR A 226 1.19 -22.69 -17.31
N ALA A 227 0.24 -23.26 -16.55
CA ALA A 227 0.53 -24.24 -15.50
C ALA A 227 1.33 -25.44 -16.03
N GLN A 228 0.95 -25.99 -17.19
CA GLN A 228 1.67 -27.08 -17.82
C GLN A 228 3.07 -26.64 -18.29
N SER A 229 3.20 -25.50 -18.96
CA SER A 229 4.50 -25.01 -19.43
C SER A 229 5.47 -24.73 -18.28
N PHE A 230 4.95 -24.27 -17.14
CA PHE A 230 5.71 -24.07 -15.91
C PHE A 230 6.20 -25.41 -15.35
N HIS A 231 5.32 -26.41 -15.25
CA HIS A 231 5.70 -27.76 -14.85
C HIS A 231 6.81 -28.30 -15.75
N ASP A 232 6.60 -28.28 -17.07
CA ASP A 232 7.54 -28.81 -18.05
C ASP A 232 8.89 -28.08 -17.97
N TYR A 233 8.89 -26.77 -17.75
CA TYR A 233 10.11 -25.98 -17.60
C TYR A 233 10.94 -26.47 -16.42
N TYR A 234 10.35 -26.60 -15.22
CA TYR A 234 11.08 -26.97 -14.00
C TYR A 234 11.35 -28.48 -13.88
N ALA A 235 10.59 -29.34 -14.56
CA ALA A 235 10.82 -30.78 -14.63
C ALA A 235 12.08 -31.16 -15.41
N ARG A 236 12.59 -30.26 -16.26
CA ARG A 236 13.85 -30.47 -17.00
C ARG A 236 15.06 -30.50 -16.05
N PRO A 237 15.99 -31.46 -16.17
CA PRO A 237 17.16 -31.56 -15.29
C PRO A 237 18.01 -30.29 -15.22
N GLU A 238 18.16 -29.58 -16.34
CA GLU A 238 18.90 -28.32 -16.44
C GLU A 238 18.24 -27.16 -15.67
N ASN A 239 16.93 -27.24 -15.43
CA ASN A 239 16.16 -26.29 -14.64
C ASN A 239 15.85 -26.84 -13.23
N GLY A 240 16.62 -27.85 -12.82
CA GLY A 240 16.59 -28.44 -11.50
C GLY A 240 15.88 -29.80 -11.44
N GLY A 241 15.03 -30.18 -12.38
CA GLY A 241 14.32 -31.46 -12.33
C GLY A 241 13.36 -31.56 -11.13
N TYR A 242 12.55 -30.54 -10.93
CA TYR A 242 11.54 -30.46 -9.87
C TYR A 242 10.17 -30.94 -10.35
N ASN A 243 9.36 -31.49 -9.45
CA ASN A 243 7.98 -31.86 -9.72
C ASN A 243 7.00 -30.80 -9.16
N PHE A 244 6.94 -29.64 -9.81
CA PHE A 244 6.01 -28.57 -9.44
C PHE A 244 4.69 -28.73 -10.19
N VAL A 245 3.57 -28.79 -9.47
CA VAL A 245 2.24 -28.98 -10.05
C VAL A 245 1.36 -27.80 -9.66
N VAL A 246 0.78 -27.13 -10.65
CA VAL A 246 -0.18 -26.04 -10.45
C VAL A 246 -1.56 -26.52 -10.87
N GLU A 247 -2.46 -26.67 -9.91
CA GLU A 247 -3.86 -26.99 -10.17
C GLU A 247 -4.65 -25.72 -10.47
N ILE A 248 -5.28 -25.71 -11.64
CA ILE A 248 -6.26 -24.71 -12.08
C ILE A 248 -7.64 -25.39 -12.04
N PRO A 249 -8.37 -25.29 -10.91
CA PRO A 249 -9.72 -25.84 -10.79
C PRO A 249 -10.70 -25.08 -11.68
N ASP A 250 -11.96 -25.52 -11.72
CA ASP A 250 -12.99 -24.79 -12.46
C ASP A 250 -13.25 -23.40 -11.87
N SER A 251 -13.60 -22.46 -12.75
CA SER A 251 -13.90 -21.07 -12.41
C SER A 251 -14.87 -20.95 -11.24
N LYS A 252 -14.60 -19.99 -10.35
CA LYS A 252 -15.51 -19.61 -9.25
C LYS A 252 -16.62 -18.66 -9.71
N GLY A 253 -17.05 -18.77 -10.96
CA GLY A 253 -18.05 -17.89 -11.56
C GLY A 253 -17.44 -16.56 -12.01
N ASN A 254 -17.94 -15.45 -11.46
CA ASN A 254 -17.42 -14.11 -11.72
C ASN A 254 -16.53 -13.61 -10.56
N TYR A 255 -15.96 -12.43 -10.71
CA TYR A 255 -15.05 -11.86 -9.71
C TYR A 255 -15.70 -11.66 -8.33
N ASP A 256 -16.98 -11.29 -8.26
CA ASP A 256 -17.72 -11.13 -6.99
C ASP A 256 -18.00 -12.46 -6.30
N SER A 257 -18.29 -13.48 -7.10
CA SER A 257 -18.50 -14.86 -6.63
C SER A 257 -17.18 -15.43 -6.09
N LEU A 258 -16.08 -15.26 -6.82
CA LEU A 258 -14.73 -15.61 -6.35
C LEU A 258 -14.38 -14.89 -5.05
N LYS A 259 -14.69 -13.60 -4.93
CA LYS A 259 -14.47 -12.83 -3.69
C LYS A 259 -15.22 -13.43 -2.51
N THR A 260 -16.51 -13.68 -2.71
CA THR A 260 -17.39 -14.25 -1.68
C THR A 260 -16.88 -15.62 -1.22
N GLU A 261 -16.50 -16.49 -2.16
CA GLU A 261 -15.92 -17.79 -1.84
C GLU A 261 -14.58 -17.67 -1.10
N MET A 262 -13.73 -16.71 -1.46
CA MET A 262 -12.48 -16.46 -0.75
C MET A 262 -12.71 -16.00 0.69
N ILE A 263 -13.68 -15.11 0.95
CA ILE A 263 -14.03 -14.68 2.31
C ILE A 263 -14.46 -15.88 3.17
N TYR A 264 -15.26 -16.78 2.61
CA TYR A 264 -15.64 -18.03 3.29
C TYR A 264 -14.43 -18.94 3.52
N ALA A 265 -13.54 -19.09 2.53
CA ALA A 265 -12.34 -19.91 2.65
C ALA A 265 -11.34 -19.35 3.69
N ILE A 266 -11.21 -18.03 3.80
CA ILE A 266 -10.42 -17.35 4.83
C ILE A 266 -10.98 -17.69 6.20
N THR A 267 -12.30 -17.54 6.38
CA THR A 267 -12.99 -17.84 7.65
C THR A 267 -12.87 -19.31 8.04
N ALA A 268 -12.94 -20.21 7.06
CA ALA A 268 -12.86 -21.66 7.26
C ALA A 268 -11.42 -22.19 7.38
N GLY A 269 -10.40 -21.40 7.05
CA GLY A 269 -9.00 -21.85 6.98
C GLY A 269 -8.73 -22.82 5.81
N THR A 270 -9.51 -22.75 4.73
CA THR A 270 -9.43 -23.66 3.56
C THR A 270 -9.00 -22.93 2.28
N MET A 271 -8.19 -21.90 2.43
CA MET A 271 -7.73 -21.06 1.31
C MET A 271 -6.90 -21.85 0.27
N PRO A 272 -6.98 -21.49 -1.02
CA PRO A 272 -6.00 -21.94 -2.03
C PRO A 272 -4.61 -21.33 -1.76
N ASN A 273 -3.59 -21.75 -2.50
CA ASN A 273 -2.25 -21.14 -2.39
C ASN A 273 -2.19 -19.76 -3.06
N MET A 274 -2.94 -19.58 -4.15
CA MET A 274 -3.01 -18.35 -4.93
C MET A 274 -4.45 -18.01 -5.28
N VAL A 275 -4.74 -16.72 -5.42
CA VAL A 275 -6.04 -16.25 -5.90
C VAL A 275 -5.90 -15.06 -6.84
N GLN A 276 -6.71 -15.06 -7.88
CA GLN A 276 -6.98 -13.90 -8.69
C GLN A 276 -7.90 -12.93 -7.93
N ALA A 277 -7.54 -11.66 -7.86
CA ALA A 277 -8.25 -10.68 -7.03
C ALA A 277 -8.13 -9.27 -7.61
N TYR A 278 -9.21 -8.47 -7.54
CA TYR A 278 -9.10 -7.04 -7.70
C TYR A 278 -8.41 -6.41 -6.48
N PRO A 279 -7.87 -5.17 -6.60
CA PRO A 279 -7.21 -4.49 -5.49
C PRO A 279 -8.07 -4.37 -4.22
N ASP A 280 -9.35 -4.06 -4.39
CA ASP A 280 -10.32 -3.98 -3.29
C ASP A 280 -10.60 -5.34 -2.64
N HIS A 281 -10.53 -6.43 -3.40
CA HIS A 281 -10.61 -7.79 -2.86
C HIS A 281 -9.37 -8.12 -2.02
N VAL A 282 -8.17 -7.72 -2.49
CA VAL A 282 -6.92 -7.89 -1.72
C VAL A 282 -6.99 -7.13 -0.40
N ALA A 283 -7.53 -5.90 -0.39
CA ALA A 283 -7.77 -5.14 0.84
C ALA A 283 -8.67 -5.89 1.82
N GLU A 284 -9.76 -6.51 1.35
CA GLU A 284 -10.65 -7.33 2.19
C GLU A 284 -9.92 -8.58 2.75
N TYR A 285 -9.09 -9.24 1.94
CA TYR A 285 -8.34 -10.43 2.38
C TYR A 285 -7.22 -10.10 3.38
N LEU A 286 -6.61 -8.91 3.26
CA LEU A 286 -5.63 -8.41 4.23
C LEU A 286 -6.24 -8.22 5.61
N ALA A 287 -7.50 -7.76 5.68
CA ALA A 287 -8.24 -7.64 6.94
C ALA A 287 -8.40 -9.01 7.64
N GLY A 288 -8.52 -10.09 6.86
CA GLY A 288 -8.53 -11.47 7.34
C GLY A 288 -7.16 -12.06 7.65
N ASN A 289 -6.07 -11.27 7.59
CA ASN A 289 -4.68 -11.73 7.71
C ASN A 289 -4.36 -12.90 6.76
N ALA A 290 -4.94 -12.89 5.55
CA ALA A 290 -4.88 -14.02 4.64
C ALA A 290 -3.76 -13.91 3.59
N VAL A 291 -3.29 -12.71 3.29
CA VAL A 291 -2.40 -12.44 2.14
C VAL A 291 -0.94 -12.36 2.56
N VAL A 292 -0.05 -12.94 1.75
CA VAL A 292 1.40 -12.98 1.97
C VAL A 292 2.04 -11.63 1.59
N ASN A 293 2.96 -11.14 2.44
CA ASN A 293 3.88 -10.06 2.07
C ASN A 293 4.84 -10.58 0.98
N LEU A 294 4.82 -9.97 -0.21
CA LEU A 294 5.64 -10.38 -1.35
C LEU A 294 7.03 -9.73 -1.38
N ASN A 295 7.29 -8.68 -0.61
CA ASN A 295 8.59 -8.00 -0.56
C ASN A 295 9.78 -8.98 -0.38
N PRO A 296 9.70 -10.00 0.52
CA PRO A 296 10.80 -10.95 0.71
C PRO A 296 11.12 -11.79 -0.52
N TYR A 297 10.13 -11.99 -1.38
CA TYR A 297 10.27 -12.73 -2.62
C TYR A 297 10.73 -11.82 -3.74
N ILE A 298 10.07 -10.66 -3.90
CA ILE A 298 10.37 -9.64 -4.93
C ILE A 298 11.81 -9.18 -4.85
N TYR A 299 12.29 -8.84 -3.65
CA TYR A 299 13.63 -8.26 -3.45
C TYR A 299 14.70 -9.30 -3.17
N ASN A 300 14.39 -10.60 -3.22
CA ASN A 300 15.40 -11.62 -3.03
C ASN A 300 16.50 -11.53 -4.09
N ALA A 301 17.76 -11.53 -3.67
CA ALA A 301 18.89 -11.37 -4.58
C ALA A 301 18.97 -12.48 -5.67
N THR A 302 18.50 -13.69 -5.37
CA THR A 302 18.60 -14.85 -6.29
C THR A 302 17.29 -15.11 -7.04
N TRP A 303 16.17 -15.04 -6.34
CA TRP A 303 14.86 -15.49 -6.82
C TRP A 303 13.86 -14.36 -7.06
N GLY A 304 14.28 -13.12 -6.84
CA GLY A 304 13.45 -11.93 -6.97
C GLY A 304 13.23 -11.45 -8.40
N LEU A 305 12.65 -10.27 -8.53
CA LEU A 305 12.40 -9.59 -9.80
C LEU A 305 13.57 -8.65 -10.10
N ASN A 306 14.57 -9.18 -10.81
CA ASN A 306 15.85 -8.52 -11.07
C ASN A 306 16.34 -8.78 -12.50
N GLY A 307 17.32 -7.99 -12.94
CA GLY A 307 17.90 -8.11 -14.29
C GLY A 307 16.85 -7.95 -15.40
N ALA A 308 16.74 -8.94 -16.29
CA ALA A 308 15.78 -8.94 -17.40
C ALA A 308 14.31 -9.09 -16.95
N ASP A 309 14.07 -9.53 -15.72
CA ASP A 309 12.74 -9.71 -15.12
C ASP A 309 12.53 -8.70 -13.98
N ALA A 310 13.17 -7.53 -14.07
CA ALA A 310 13.15 -6.50 -13.05
C ALA A 310 11.71 -6.10 -12.68
N LEU A 311 11.53 -5.74 -11.40
CA LEU A 311 10.29 -5.16 -10.91
C LEU A 311 9.92 -3.88 -11.68
N ASP A 312 10.94 -3.09 -12.06
CA ASP A 312 10.78 -1.83 -12.77
C ASP A 312 10.22 -1.97 -14.20
N ASP A 313 10.30 -3.16 -14.79
CA ASP A 313 9.72 -3.45 -16.11
C ASP A 313 8.19 -3.69 -16.03
N ILE A 314 7.63 -3.90 -14.84
CA ILE A 314 6.17 -3.89 -14.66
C ILE A 314 5.70 -2.44 -14.74
N ILE A 315 4.69 -2.19 -15.56
CA ILE A 315 4.12 -0.85 -15.77
C ILE A 315 3.86 -0.18 -14.42
N GLN A 316 4.38 1.03 -14.24
CA GLN A 316 4.44 1.72 -12.95
C GLN A 316 3.07 1.80 -12.26
N SER A 317 2.03 2.24 -12.97
CA SER A 317 0.67 2.34 -12.41
C SER A 317 0.09 0.98 -11.99
N TYR A 318 0.38 -0.11 -12.72
CA TYR A 318 -0.03 -1.46 -12.32
C TYR A 318 0.73 -1.90 -11.07
N ARG A 319 2.00 -1.53 -10.95
CA ARG A 319 2.85 -1.89 -9.83
C ARG A 319 2.44 -1.15 -8.55
N GLU A 320 2.25 0.16 -8.61
CA GLU A 320 1.87 1.01 -7.46
C GLU A 320 0.53 0.57 -6.84
N GLU A 321 -0.44 0.19 -7.66
CA GLU A 321 -1.73 -0.37 -7.22
C GLU A 321 -1.57 -1.63 -6.35
N ASN A 322 -0.46 -2.36 -6.46
CA ASN A 322 -0.21 -3.57 -5.70
C ASN A 322 0.48 -3.34 -4.34
N SER A 323 0.89 -2.10 -4.05
CA SER A 323 1.64 -1.70 -2.82
C SER A 323 0.91 -0.66 -1.95
N GLN A 324 -0.28 -0.24 -2.35
CA GLN A 324 -1.03 0.88 -1.77
C GLN A 324 -1.63 0.67 -0.36
N TYR A 325 -1.41 -0.48 0.28
CA TYR A 325 -2.19 -0.93 1.44
C TYR A 325 -1.59 -0.52 2.80
N ASP A 326 -0.34 -0.07 2.85
CA ASP A 326 0.33 0.37 4.07
C ASP A 326 1.38 1.47 3.80
N THR A 327 1.98 2.00 4.87
CA THR A 327 3.00 3.07 4.81
C THR A 327 4.31 2.62 4.21
N LEU A 328 4.60 1.32 4.21
CA LEU A 328 5.86 0.75 3.73
C LEU A 328 5.84 0.47 2.23
N GLY A 329 4.68 0.62 1.58
CA GLY A 329 4.53 0.22 0.19
C GLY A 329 4.66 -1.29 0.02
N THR A 330 4.15 -2.08 0.98
CA THR A 330 4.27 -3.53 0.93
C THR A 330 3.47 -4.10 -0.25
N TYR A 331 4.14 -4.88 -1.10
CA TYR A 331 3.49 -5.61 -2.17
C TYR A 331 2.73 -6.81 -1.61
N TYR A 332 1.41 -6.82 -1.81
CA TYR A 332 0.53 -7.94 -1.40
C TYR A 332 -0.03 -8.75 -2.58
N SER A 333 0.17 -8.26 -3.79
CA SER A 333 -0.13 -8.96 -5.04
C SER A 333 0.80 -8.46 -6.15
N LEU A 334 0.70 -9.03 -7.35
CA LEU A 334 1.28 -8.46 -8.58
C LEU A 334 0.24 -8.44 -9.70
N PRO A 335 0.34 -7.51 -10.66
CA PRO A 335 -0.65 -7.40 -11.73
C PRO A 335 -0.63 -8.63 -12.65
N PHE A 336 -1.80 -9.07 -13.11
CA PHE A 336 -1.91 -10.21 -14.02
C PHE A 336 -2.68 -9.87 -15.30
N ASN A 337 -3.97 -9.58 -15.21
CA ASN A 337 -4.78 -9.26 -16.37
C ASN A 337 -5.35 -7.85 -16.26
N LYS A 338 -4.69 -6.89 -16.91
CA LYS A 338 -5.08 -5.49 -16.87
C LYS A 338 -5.79 -5.08 -18.16
N SER A 339 -6.85 -4.29 -18.01
CA SER A 339 -7.65 -3.75 -19.11
C SER A 339 -7.97 -2.29 -18.83
N THR A 340 -8.48 -1.61 -19.84
CA THR A 340 -9.10 -0.30 -19.69
C THR A 340 -10.44 -0.34 -20.42
N GLU A 341 -11.15 0.79 -20.47
CA GLU A 341 -12.35 0.94 -21.28
C GLU A 341 -12.00 1.56 -22.62
N VAL A 342 -12.72 1.20 -23.67
CA VAL A 342 -12.57 1.74 -25.03
C VAL A 342 -13.96 2.00 -25.61
N MET A 343 -14.04 2.93 -26.56
CA MET A 343 -15.25 3.15 -27.34
C MET A 343 -15.28 2.17 -28.52
N ILE A 344 -16.36 1.42 -28.64
CA ILE A 344 -16.66 0.54 -29.75
C ILE A 344 -17.87 1.10 -30.49
N TYR A 345 -17.79 1.22 -31.81
CA TYR A 345 -18.85 1.84 -32.61
C TYR A 345 -19.17 1.05 -33.86
N ASN A 346 -20.40 1.21 -34.37
CA ASN A 346 -20.82 0.62 -35.64
C ASN A 346 -20.21 1.42 -36.79
N LYS A 347 -19.02 0.99 -37.27
CA LYS A 347 -18.28 1.68 -38.32
C LYS A 347 -19.07 1.75 -39.62
N THR A 348 -19.72 0.65 -40.01
CA THR A 348 -20.55 0.63 -41.23
C THR A 348 -21.65 1.69 -41.19
N LEU A 349 -22.28 1.90 -40.03
CA LEU A 349 -23.31 2.91 -39.85
C LEU A 349 -22.76 4.34 -39.92
N LEU A 350 -21.66 4.63 -39.23
CA LEU A 350 -21.03 5.95 -39.28
C LEU A 350 -20.56 6.29 -40.70
N ASP A 351 -19.91 5.35 -41.39
CA ASP A 351 -19.52 5.51 -42.80
C ASP A 351 -20.74 5.74 -43.71
N GLN A 352 -21.83 4.98 -43.52
CA GLN A 352 -23.06 5.11 -44.30
C GLN A 352 -23.67 6.52 -44.17
N LEU A 353 -23.58 7.11 -42.99
CA LEU A 353 -24.14 8.42 -42.68
C LEU A 353 -23.12 9.56 -42.87
N GLU A 354 -21.91 9.26 -43.32
CA GLU A 354 -20.80 10.22 -43.47
C GLU A 354 -20.51 10.98 -42.15
N LEU A 355 -20.57 10.27 -41.02
CA LEU A 355 -20.33 10.81 -39.68
C LEU A 355 -18.90 10.54 -39.23
N ASP A 356 -18.28 11.55 -38.62
CA ASP A 356 -16.96 11.41 -37.99
C ASP A 356 -17.03 10.53 -36.73
N VAL A 357 -15.90 9.92 -36.38
CA VAL A 357 -15.77 9.14 -35.14
C VAL A 357 -15.70 10.13 -33.97
N PRO A 358 -16.61 10.06 -32.98
CA PRO A 358 -16.65 11.05 -31.92
C PRO A 358 -15.44 10.91 -30.97
N GLU A 359 -14.85 12.03 -30.59
CA GLU A 359 -13.77 12.09 -29.59
C GLU A 359 -14.29 12.57 -28.23
N THR A 360 -15.44 13.25 -28.21
CA THR A 360 -16.06 13.80 -26.99
C THR A 360 -17.49 13.30 -26.79
N TRP A 361 -17.98 13.39 -25.55
CA TRP A 361 -19.39 13.11 -25.27
C TRP A 361 -20.32 14.05 -26.05
N GLN A 362 -19.91 15.30 -26.23
CA GLN A 362 -20.62 16.31 -27.00
C GLN A 362 -20.69 15.93 -28.50
N ASP A 363 -19.62 15.36 -29.07
CA ASP A 363 -19.64 14.87 -30.46
C ASP A 363 -20.68 13.75 -30.64
N ILE A 364 -20.83 12.85 -29.65
CA ILE A 364 -21.89 11.83 -29.66
C ILE A 364 -23.27 12.49 -29.72
N PHE A 365 -23.47 13.58 -28.98
CA PHE A 365 -24.74 14.31 -28.97
C PHE A 365 -24.99 15.07 -30.28
N GLU A 366 -23.93 15.55 -30.92
CA GLU A 366 -24.00 16.21 -32.24
C GLU A 366 -24.45 15.24 -33.34
N ILE A 367 -23.93 14.00 -33.34
CA ILE A 367 -24.31 12.98 -34.33
C ILE A 367 -25.61 12.24 -33.99
N ALA A 368 -26.08 12.33 -32.74
CA ALA A 368 -27.27 11.62 -32.26
C ALA A 368 -28.54 11.84 -33.10
N PRO A 369 -28.88 13.05 -33.60
CA PRO A 369 -30.06 13.24 -34.46
C PRO A 369 -30.02 12.39 -35.74
N ALA A 370 -28.86 12.28 -36.39
CA ALA A 370 -28.70 11.47 -37.61
C ALA A 370 -28.86 9.98 -37.31
N LEU A 371 -28.26 9.50 -36.20
CA LEU A 371 -28.41 8.12 -35.74
C LEU A 371 -29.87 7.78 -35.40
N ASN A 372 -30.55 8.68 -34.70
CA ASN A 372 -31.97 8.52 -34.36
C ASN A 372 -32.86 8.48 -35.61
N GLN A 373 -32.60 9.35 -36.60
CA GLN A 373 -33.33 9.34 -37.86
C GLN A 373 -33.11 8.03 -38.66
N TRP A 374 -31.87 7.52 -38.67
CA TRP A 374 -31.57 6.22 -39.26
C TRP A 374 -32.32 5.10 -38.55
N ALA A 375 -32.32 5.09 -37.22
CA ALA A 375 -32.99 4.08 -36.41
C ALA A 375 -34.51 4.06 -36.67
N GLN A 376 -35.13 5.24 -36.72
CA GLN A 376 -36.55 5.42 -37.08
C GLN A 376 -36.84 4.89 -38.49
N SER A 377 -36.03 5.25 -39.47
CA SER A 377 -36.19 4.83 -40.87
C SER A 377 -36.04 3.30 -41.05
N ASN A 378 -35.27 2.66 -40.17
CA ASN A 378 -35.05 1.21 -40.15
C ASN A 378 -35.94 0.47 -39.13
N ASN A 379 -36.92 1.15 -38.53
CA ASN A 379 -37.86 0.60 -37.53
C ASN A 379 -37.17 -0.04 -36.30
N ILE A 380 -35.99 0.45 -35.92
CA ILE A 380 -35.29 0.01 -34.72
C ILE A 380 -36.01 0.58 -33.50
N GLN A 381 -36.51 -0.30 -32.63
CA GLN A 381 -37.22 0.09 -31.42
C GLN A 381 -36.25 0.37 -30.27
N ASN A 382 -36.60 1.31 -29.40
CA ASN A 382 -35.84 1.68 -28.20
C ASN A 382 -34.36 1.96 -28.50
N PHE A 383 -34.08 2.66 -29.61
CA PHE A 383 -32.72 3.03 -29.97
C PHE A 383 -32.21 4.17 -29.08
N VAL A 384 -30.99 4.03 -28.56
CA VAL A 384 -30.24 5.11 -27.90
C VAL A 384 -28.85 5.15 -28.54
N PRO A 385 -28.33 6.32 -28.97
CA PRO A 385 -27.08 6.42 -29.72
C PRO A 385 -25.86 5.73 -29.08
N ALA A 386 -25.70 5.88 -27.76
CA ALA A 386 -24.58 5.32 -27.01
C ALA A 386 -25.03 4.60 -25.74
N SER A 387 -24.22 3.66 -25.27
CA SER A 387 -24.39 2.98 -23.98
C SER A 387 -23.05 2.82 -23.26
N TYR A 388 -23.04 2.88 -21.93
CA TYR A 388 -21.87 2.59 -21.11
C TYR A 388 -22.08 1.25 -20.38
N ASP A 389 -21.19 0.29 -20.60
CA ASP A 389 -21.37 -1.11 -20.21
C ASP A 389 -21.40 -1.31 -18.69
N SER A 390 -20.51 -0.65 -17.95
CA SER A 390 -20.43 -0.81 -16.50
C SER A 390 -20.85 0.45 -15.75
N LEU A 391 -21.87 0.33 -14.91
CA LEU A 391 -22.50 1.45 -14.19
C LEU A 391 -21.52 2.10 -13.21
N GLY A 392 -20.83 1.27 -12.42
CA GLY A 392 -19.82 1.75 -11.48
C GLY A 392 -18.66 2.46 -12.19
N ASN A 393 -18.17 1.91 -13.31
CA ASN A 393 -17.09 2.56 -14.06
C ASN A 393 -17.57 3.83 -14.77
N ALA A 394 -18.79 3.84 -15.31
CA ALA A 394 -19.40 5.03 -15.88
C ALA A 394 -19.44 6.13 -14.82
N PHE A 395 -19.96 5.84 -13.63
CA PHE A 395 -19.96 6.80 -12.52
C PHE A 395 -18.55 7.34 -12.25
N ILE A 396 -17.57 6.45 -12.04
CA ILE A 396 -16.21 6.83 -11.64
C ILE A 396 -15.51 7.64 -12.75
N THR A 397 -15.62 7.21 -14.01
CA THR A 397 -15.03 7.91 -15.17
C THR A 397 -15.65 9.28 -15.39
N PHE A 398 -16.98 9.41 -15.35
CA PHE A 398 -17.62 10.72 -15.48
C PHE A 398 -17.28 11.65 -14.30
N VAL A 399 -17.22 11.14 -13.07
CA VAL A 399 -16.76 11.94 -11.92
C VAL A 399 -15.36 12.48 -12.17
N ARG A 400 -14.43 11.66 -12.66
CA ARG A 400 -13.05 12.09 -12.96
C ARG A 400 -12.97 13.10 -14.09
N GLN A 401 -13.72 12.88 -15.18
CA GLN A 401 -13.78 13.82 -16.30
C GLN A 401 -14.47 15.15 -15.97
N PHE A 402 -15.07 15.26 -14.78
CA PHE A 402 -15.63 16.49 -14.23
C PHE A 402 -14.78 17.09 -13.10
N ASP A 403 -13.56 16.60 -12.87
CA ASP A 403 -12.66 16.96 -11.75
C ASP A 403 -13.20 16.59 -10.37
N GLY A 404 -14.19 15.71 -10.31
CA GLY A 404 -14.71 15.15 -9.07
C GLY A 404 -13.79 14.08 -8.49
N LYS A 405 -14.08 13.68 -7.25
CA LYS A 405 -13.32 12.66 -6.54
C LYS A 405 -14.23 11.51 -6.16
N TYR A 406 -13.81 10.28 -6.44
CA TYR A 406 -14.57 9.08 -6.09
C TYR A 406 -14.18 8.57 -4.70
N THR A 407 -12.99 7.99 -4.56
CA THR A 407 -12.51 7.45 -3.28
C THR A 407 -11.08 7.88 -2.99
N GLY A 408 -10.66 7.73 -1.73
CA GLY A 408 -9.28 7.99 -1.33
C GLY A 408 -8.90 7.25 -0.05
N ILE A 409 -7.63 7.33 0.33
CA ILE A 409 -7.12 6.85 1.60
C ILE A 409 -6.58 8.05 2.37
N ASN A 410 -6.98 8.17 3.64
CA ASN A 410 -6.29 9.06 4.55
C ASN A 410 -4.98 8.40 5.01
N TYR A 411 -3.86 8.77 4.40
CA TYR A 411 -2.55 8.18 4.70
C TYR A 411 -2.03 8.44 6.12
N GLN A 412 -2.69 9.29 6.91
CA GLN A 412 -2.33 9.46 8.33
C GLN A 412 -2.81 8.27 9.18
N ASN A 413 -3.91 7.63 8.80
CA ASN A 413 -4.53 6.55 9.57
C ASN A 413 -4.97 5.33 8.73
N PHE A 414 -4.69 5.35 7.42
CA PHE A 414 -5.05 4.34 6.42
C PHE A 414 -6.54 4.01 6.35
N GLN A 415 -7.40 4.96 6.76
CA GLN A 415 -8.84 4.82 6.60
C GLN A 415 -9.28 5.25 5.20
N GLY A 416 -10.14 4.44 4.61
CA GLY A 416 -10.79 4.76 3.34
C GLY A 416 -11.76 5.93 3.45
N GLN A 417 -11.85 6.71 2.38
CA GLN A 417 -12.70 7.89 2.27
C GLN A 417 -13.59 7.77 1.04
N TYR A 418 -14.88 8.06 1.24
CA TYR A 418 -15.87 8.20 0.17
C TYR A 418 -16.01 9.69 -0.15
N LEU A 419 -15.50 10.10 -1.32
CA LEU A 419 -15.30 11.51 -1.68
C LEU A 419 -16.34 12.06 -2.65
N TRP A 420 -17.19 11.21 -3.20
CA TRP A 420 -18.24 11.60 -4.15
C TRP A 420 -19.39 12.41 -3.50
N ARG A 421 -19.50 12.34 -2.17
CA ARG A 421 -20.59 12.99 -1.42
C ARG A 421 -20.26 14.46 -1.18
N ASN A 422 -21.24 15.33 -1.41
CA ASN A 422 -21.13 16.79 -1.26
C ASN A 422 -20.02 17.39 -2.14
N ASP A 423 -19.75 16.76 -3.28
CA ASP A 423 -18.80 17.23 -4.28
C ASP A 423 -19.59 17.82 -5.46
N ASP A 424 -19.43 19.12 -5.70
CA ASP A 424 -20.17 19.84 -6.75
C ASP A 424 -19.83 19.30 -8.14
N ASN A 425 -18.58 18.86 -8.35
CA ASN A 425 -18.12 18.25 -9.59
C ASN A 425 -18.79 16.89 -9.86
N THR A 426 -18.90 16.04 -8.83
CA THR A 426 -19.67 14.78 -8.89
C THR A 426 -21.13 15.06 -9.23
N THR A 427 -21.74 16.06 -8.56
CA THR A 427 -23.13 16.45 -8.84
C THR A 427 -23.30 16.92 -10.28
N ALA A 428 -22.35 17.71 -10.80
CA ALA A 428 -22.34 18.17 -12.19
C ALA A 428 -22.20 17.01 -13.20
N ALA A 429 -21.35 16.02 -12.91
CA ALA A 429 -21.19 14.82 -13.73
C ALA A 429 -22.51 14.02 -13.82
N MET A 430 -23.18 13.84 -12.68
CA MET A 430 -24.46 13.14 -12.62
C MET A 430 -25.58 13.92 -13.32
N GLN A 431 -25.57 15.25 -13.19
CA GLN A 431 -26.51 16.12 -13.89
C GLN A 431 -26.30 16.05 -15.41
N PHE A 432 -25.05 16.04 -15.87
CA PHE A 432 -24.71 15.86 -17.29
C PHE A 432 -25.26 14.54 -17.85
N LEU A 433 -25.06 13.43 -17.15
CA LEU A 433 -25.60 12.13 -17.57
C LEU A 433 -27.14 12.11 -17.57
N LYS A 434 -27.76 12.69 -16.53
CA LYS A 434 -29.22 12.78 -16.42
C LYS A 434 -29.85 13.58 -17.56
N ASP A 435 -29.27 14.73 -17.90
CA ASP A 435 -29.80 15.64 -18.94
C ASP A 435 -29.60 15.09 -20.36
N ASN A 436 -28.63 14.19 -20.54
CA ASN A 436 -28.28 13.61 -21.83
C ASN A 436 -28.64 12.12 -21.96
N LYS A 437 -29.50 11.59 -21.08
CA LYS A 437 -29.85 10.17 -21.03
C LYS A 437 -30.53 9.61 -22.29
N GLN A 438 -31.10 10.48 -23.11
CA GLN A 438 -31.63 10.13 -24.44
C GLN A 438 -30.53 9.86 -25.49
N TYR A 439 -29.29 10.24 -25.21
CA TYR A 439 -28.14 10.09 -26.12
C TYR A 439 -27.14 9.06 -25.62
N ILE A 440 -26.96 8.96 -24.30
CA ILE A 440 -26.14 7.94 -23.64
C ILE A 440 -26.93 7.30 -22.51
N THR A 441 -26.96 5.97 -22.46
CA THR A 441 -27.69 5.22 -21.42
C THR A 441 -26.85 4.07 -20.86
N LEU A 442 -27.49 3.23 -20.05
CA LEU A 442 -26.95 2.02 -19.42
C LEU A 442 -27.64 0.78 -20.00
N PRO A 443 -27.02 -0.41 -19.95
CA PRO A 443 -27.62 -1.64 -20.49
C PRO A 443 -28.98 -2.02 -19.86
N GLU A 444 -29.23 -1.60 -18.62
CA GLU A 444 -30.49 -1.83 -17.88
C GLU A 444 -31.69 -1.17 -18.56
N TYR A 445 -31.49 -0.15 -19.40
CA TYR A 445 -32.56 0.43 -20.23
C TYR A 445 -33.20 -0.63 -21.16
N TRP A 446 -32.45 -1.67 -21.54
CA TRP A 446 -32.92 -2.79 -22.35
C TRP A 446 -33.12 -4.08 -21.55
N ASP A 447 -33.17 -4.00 -20.22
CA ASP A 447 -33.15 -5.16 -19.32
C ASP A 447 -31.97 -6.11 -19.62
N GLN A 448 -30.81 -5.54 -20.00
CA GLN A 448 -29.60 -6.28 -20.30
C GLN A 448 -28.55 -6.06 -19.22
N GLN A 449 -27.70 -7.06 -19.02
CA GLN A 449 -26.54 -6.97 -18.14
C GLN A 449 -25.34 -6.29 -18.82
N TYR A 450 -25.25 -6.37 -20.15
CA TYR A 450 -24.11 -5.91 -20.93
C TYR A 450 -24.58 -5.05 -22.10
N ALA A 451 -23.89 -3.94 -22.35
CA ALA A 451 -24.15 -3.04 -23.47
C ALA A 451 -23.78 -3.65 -24.83
N SER A 452 -23.00 -4.74 -24.83
CA SER A 452 -22.69 -5.49 -26.05
C SER A 452 -23.93 -6.12 -26.70
N THR A 453 -24.91 -6.56 -25.90
CA THR A 453 -26.16 -7.14 -26.42
C THR A 453 -26.99 -6.14 -27.23
N PRO A 454 -27.37 -4.95 -26.70
CA PRO A 454 -28.08 -3.96 -27.49
C PRO A 454 -27.24 -3.45 -28.67
N PHE A 455 -25.91 -3.40 -28.53
CA PHE A 455 -25.02 -2.99 -29.62
C PHE A 455 -25.06 -3.95 -30.82
N VAL A 456 -24.87 -5.26 -30.62
CA VAL A 456 -24.93 -6.24 -31.72
C VAL A 456 -26.34 -6.36 -32.31
N ASN A 457 -27.37 -6.04 -31.51
CA ASN A 457 -28.76 -5.95 -31.96
C ASN A 457 -29.09 -4.63 -32.69
N ARG A 458 -28.12 -3.71 -32.83
CA ARG A 458 -28.25 -2.37 -33.44
C ARG A 458 -29.22 -1.44 -32.69
N GLN A 459 -29.49 -1.71 -31.42
CA GLN A 459 -30.27 -0.84 -30.52
C GLN A 459 -29.43 0.31 -29.94
N THR A 460 -28.11 0.23 -30.06
CA THR A 460 -27.19 1.36 -29.88
C THR A 460 -26.13 1.33 -30.98
N ALA A 461 -25.60 2.50 -31.35
CA ALA A 461 -24.55 2.63 -32.37
C ALA A 461 -23.14 2.72 -31.76
N ILE A 462 -23.05 3.03 -30.46
CA ILE A 462 -21.80 3.20 -29.72
C ILE A 462 -21.93 2.49 -28.37
N THR A 463 -20.86 1.85 -27.93
CA THR A 463 -20.76 1.25 -26.59
C THR A 463 -19.39 1.52 -26.00
N ILE A 464 -19.34 1.85 -24.72
CA ILE A 464 -18.10 2.04 -23.96
C ILE A 464 -17.99 0.86 -22.99
N GLY A 465 -16.91 0.09 -23.10
CA GLY A 465 -16.72 -1.10 -22.28
C GLY A 465 -15.28 -1.58 -22.29
N SER A 466 -15.03 -2.69 -21.58
CA SER A 466 -13.68 -3.22 -21.41
C SER A 466 -12.99 -3.58 -22.73
N SER A 467 -11.72 -3.24 -22.87
CA SER A 467 -10.85 -3.68 -23.97
C SER A 467 -10.81 -5.20 -24.10
N ALA A 468 -10.84 -5.91 -22.97
CA ALA A 468 -10.89 -7.38 -22.94
C ALA A 468 -12.25 -7.94 -23.38
N GLY A 469 -13.30 -7.12 -23.35
CA GLY A 469 -14.65 -7.46 -23.77
C GLY A 469 -14.95 -7.18 -25.24
N VAL A 470 -14.00 -6.67 -26.04
CA VAL A 470 -14.27 -6.22 -27.42
C VAL A 470 -14.95 -7.27 -28.30
N ARG A 471 -14.61 -8.55 -28.12
CA ARG A 471 -15.17 -9.65 -28.91
C ARG A 471 -16.67 -9.85 -28.71
N TYR A 472 -17.23 -9.47 -27.56
CA TYR A 472 -18.68 -9.55 -27.31
C TYR A 472 -19.47 -8.54 -28.14
N ASN A 473 -18.81 -7.51 -28.67
CA ASN A 473 -19.41 -6.47 -29.50
C ASN A 473 -19.33 -6.80 -31.00
N VAL A 474 -18.67 -7.88 -31.39
CA VAL A 474 -18.58 -8.29 -32.80
C VAL A 474 -19.90 -8.95 -33.21
N PRO A 475 -20.64 -8.38 -34.17
CA PRO A 475 -21.93 -8.93 -34.56
C PRO A 475 -21.75 -10.24 -35.33
N ALA A 476 -22.67 -11.19 -35.08
CA ALA A 476 -22.69 -12.44 -35.84
C ALA A 476 -22.93 -12.21 -37.34
N ASN A 477 -22.45 -13.15 -38.17
CA ASN A 477 -22.63 -13.15 -39.63
C ASN A 477 -22.12 -11.89 -40.34
N ASN A 478 -21.18 -11.15 -39.73
CA ASN A 478 -20.65 -9.89 -40.27
C ASN A 478 -21.75 -8.88 -40.61
N LEU A 479 -22.78 -8.77 -39.76
CA LEU A 479 -23.92 -7.86 -39.98
C LEU A 479 -23.49 -6.40 -40.18
N PHE A 480 -22.42 -5.99 -39.52
CA PHE A 480 -21.73 -4.71 -39.71
C PHE A 480 -20.28 -4.84 -39.23
N GLU A 481 -19.41 -3.93 -39.69
CA GLU A 481 -18.05 -3.80 -39.16
C GLU A 481 -18.04 -2.87 -37.95
N ILE A 482 -17.28 -3.25 -36.92
CA ILE A 482 -17.05 -2.41 -35.75
C ILE A 482 -15.77 -1.60 -35.91
N GLY A 483 -15.75 -0.40 -35.35
CA GLY A 483 -14.54 0.36 -35.08
C GLY A 483 -14.27 0.42 -33.58
N VAL A 484 -13.04 0.74 -33.21
CA VAL A 484 -12.63 0.91 -31.81
C VAL A 484 -11.76 2.16 -31.69
N ALA A 485 -12.03 2.98 -30.68
CA ALA A 485 -11.39 4.28 -30.44
C ALA A 485 -11.25 4.54 -28.92
N PRO A 486 -10.46 5.55 -28.50
CA PRO A 486 -10.42 6.00 -27.11
C PRO A 486 -11.80 6.31 -26.54
N VAL A 487 -11.92 6.26 -25.20
CA VAL A 487 -13.13 6.67 -24.50
C VAL A 487 -13.34 8.17 -24.73
N PRO A 488 -14.58 8.62 -25.04
CA PRO A 488 -14.84 10.03 -25.21
C PRO A 488 -14.53 10.82 -23.92
N TYR A 489 -14.05 12.05 -24.09
CA TYR A 489 -13.82 12.95 -22.96
C TYR A 489 -14.86 14.08 -22.94
N ASN A 490 -14.90 14.81 -21.83
CA ASN A 490 -15.73 15.99 -21.72
C ASN A 490 -15.10 17.17 -22.48
N ALA A 491 -15.73 17.63 -23.57
CA ALA A 491 -15.23 18.74 -24.39
C ALA A 491 -15.07 20.05 -23.60
N ASP A 492 -15.88 20.24 -22.55
CA ASP A 492 -15.84 21.43 -21.69
C ASP A 492 -14.69 21.37 -20.65
N LYS A 493 -14.03 20.20 -20.52
CA LYS A 493 -12.92 19.92 -19.60
C LYS A 493 -11.82 19.08 -20.29
N PRO A 494 -11.17 19.61 -21.34
CA PRO A 494 -10.19 18.85 -22.13
C PRO A 494 -8.93 18.45 -21.34
N GLU A 495 -8.62 19.18 -20.26
CA GLU A 495 -7.51 18.85 -19.34
C GLU A 495 -7.85 17.71 -18.36
N SER A 496 -9.12 17.35 -18.24
CA SER A 496 -9.63 16.33 -17.31
C SER A 496 -9.85 14.98 -17.99
N LYS A 497 -9.17 14.72 -19.12
CA LYS A 497 -9.20 13.40 -19.77
C LYS A 497 -8.80 12.33 -18.77
N ALA A 498 -9.68 11.34 -18.62
CA ALA A 498 -9.49 10.27 -17.67
C ALA A 498 -10.18 9.02 -18.20
N VAL A 499 -9.47 7.90 -18.14
CA VAL A 499 -10.03 6.57 -18.40
C VAL A 499 -9.54 5.59 -17.35
N ILE A 500 -10.46 4.77 -16.85
CA ILE A 500 -10.15 3.89 -15.74
C ILE A 500 -9.20 2.78 -16.18
N GLN A 501 -8.18 2.57 -15.37
CA GLN A 501 -7.37 1.37 -15.40
C GLN A 501 -8.02 0.31 -14.51
N GLN A 502 -8.21 -0.89 -15.04
CA GLN A 502 -8.89 -1.97 -14.34
C GLN A 502 -8.21 -3.32 -14.57
N GLY A 503 -8.72 -4.32 -13.89
CA GLY A 503 -8.31 -5.71 -14.02
C GLY A 503 -7.64 -6.25 -12.76
N THR A 504 -7.44 -7.56 -12.73
CA THR A 504 -7.08 -8.28 -11.51
C THR A 504 -5.58 -8.53 -11.38
N ASN A 505 -5.21 -8.74 -10.14
CA ASN A 505 -3.90 -9.10 -9.65
C ASN A 505 -3.93 -10.57 -9.18
N ILE A 506 -2.76 -11.09 -8.85
CA ILE A 506 -2.61 -12.40 -8.21
C ILE A 506 -2.01 -12.19 -6.83
N ALA A 507 -2.72 -12.67 -5.81
CA ALA A 507 -2.28 -12.68 -4.42
C ALA A 507 -1.87 -14.10 -3.99
N LEU A 508 -0.80 -14.21 -3.22
CA LEU A 508 -0.43 -15.45 -2.53
C LEU A 508 -1.06 -15.46 -1.13
N LEU A 509 -1.52 -16.64 -0.69
CA LEU A 509 -2.21 -16.79 0.59
C LEU A 509 -1.31 -17.42 1.65
N LYS A 510 -1.53 -17.05 2.92
CA LYS A 510 -0.85 -17.57 4.11
C LYS A 510 -1.32 -18.98 4.46
N THR A 511 -1.19 -19.89 3.51
CA THR A 511 -1.48 -21.33 3.64
C THR A 511 -0.33 -22.16 3.06
N GLY A 512 -0.34 -23.47 3.34
CA GLY A 512 0.67 -24.41 2.87
C GLY A 512 2.06 -24.22 3.49
N THR A 513 3.02 -24.99 2.97
CA THR A 513 4.43 -24.96 3.39
C THR A 513 5.19 -23.78 2.77
N ASN A 514 6.42 -23.51 3.26
CA ASN A 514 7.30 -22.52 2.64
C ASN A 514 7.65 -22.89 1.19
N GLU A 515 7.79 -24.18 0.88
CA GLU A 515 8.02 -24.63 -0.50
C GLU A 515 6.81 -24.35 -1.39
N GLN A 516 5.59 -24.61 -0.92
CA GLN A 516 4.38 -24.29 -1.68
C GLN A 516 4.25 -22.78 -1.93
N ARG A 517 4.55 -21.93 -0.93
CA ARG A 517 4.59 -20.47 -1.13
C ARG A 517 5.68 -20.05 -2.12
N PHE A 518 6.84 -20.66 -2.06
CA PHE A 518 7.92 -20.39 -3.00
C PHE A 518 7.56 -20.82 -4.44
N VAL A 519 6.94 -21.99 -4.64
CA VAL A 519 6.45 -22.41 -5.96
C VAL A 519 5.33 -21.50 -6.45
N SER A 520 4.47 -21.01 -5.55
CA SER A 520 3.44 -20.01 -5.88
C SER A 520 4.06 -18.71 -6.37
N TRP A 521 5.16 -18.27 -5.76
CA TRP A 521 5.94 -17.11 -6.20
C TRP A 521 6.54 -17.33 -7.60
N LEU A 522 7.19 -18.47 -7.83
CA LEU A 522 7.75 -18.80 -9.14
C LEU A 522 6.67 -18.85 -10.22
N PHE A 523 5.48 -19.38 -9.91
CA PHE A 523 4.38 -19.42 -10.86
C PHE A 523 3.80 -18.03 -11.13
N LEU A 524 3.70 -17.16 -10.12
CA LEU A 524 3.32 -15.77 -10.32
C LEU A 524 4.28 -15.06 -11.27
N LYS A 525 5.60 -15.18 -11.05
CA LYS A 525 6.62 -14.69 -11.99
C LYS A 525 6.43 -15.24 -13.40
N TRP A 526 6.14 -16.54 -13.51
CA TRP A 526 5.89 -17.19 -14.80
C TRP A 526 4.70 -16.57 -15.53
N LEU A 527 3.57 -16.37 -14.85
CA LEU A 527 2.36 -15.77 -15.45
C LEU A 527 2.61 -14.38 -16.03
N ILE A 528 3.45 -13.58 -15.36
CA ILE A 528 3.66 -12.17 -15.69
C ILE A 528 4.92 -11.92 -16.51
N ASN A 529 5.71 -12.95 -16.84
CA ASN A 529 6.91 -12.77 -17.66
C ASN A 529 6.56 -12.22 -19.05
N THR A 530 7.53 -11.65 -19.75
CA THR A 530 7.32 -11.00 -21.06
C THR A 530 6.61 -11.91 -22.08
N GLU A 531 6.98 -13.19 -22.15
CA GLU A 531 6.42 -14.13 -23.13
C GLU A 531 4.95 -14.50 -22.84
N ASN A 532 4.63 -14.79 -21.58
CA ASN A 532 3.30 -15.21 -21.17
C ASN A 532 2.34 -14.02 -21.10
N THR A 533 2.81 -12.83 -20.70
CA THR A 533 1.94 -11.65 -20.66
C THR A 533 1.52 -11.20 -22.07
N ILE A 534 2.40 -11.32 -23.08
CA ILE A 534 2.00 -11.03 -24.47
C ILE A 534 1.12 -12.14 -25.06
N ASP A 535 1.39 -13.43 -24.78
CA ASP A 535 0.52 -14.53 -25.22
C ASP A 535 -0.88 -14.37 -24.62
N TRP A 536 -0.97 -14.01 -23.34
CA TRP A 536 -2.24 -13.74 -22.69
C TRP A 536 -2.96 -12.56 -23.35
N ALA A 537 -2.28 -11.42 -23.53
CA ALA A 537 -2.88 -10.24 -24.13
C ALA A 537 -3.45 -10.51 -25.55
N MET A 538 -2.66 -11.14 -26.42
CA MET A 538 -3.05 -11.44 -27.81
C MET A 538 -4.22 -12.41 -27.92
N ASN A 539 -4.48 -13.23 -26.90
CA ASN A 539 -5.56 -14.23 -26.93
C ASN A 539 -6.79 -13.83 -26.11
N THR A 540 -6.72 -12.77 -25.29
CA THR A 540 -7.78 -12.44 -24.32
C THR A 540 -8.31 -11.00 -24.43
N GLY A 541 -7.56 -10.07 -25.03
CA GLY A 541 -7.93 -8.65 -25.07
C GLY A 541 -7.54 -7.84 -23.83
N TYR A 542 -6.93 -8.48 -22.84
CA TYR A 542 -6.17 -7.78 -21.81
C TYR A 542 -4.88 -7.19 -22.40
N LEU A 543 -4.26 -6.28 -21.66
CA LEU A 543 -3.00 -5.64 -21.99
C LEU A 543 -1.84 -6.34 -21.27
N PRO A 544 -0.65 -6.41 -21.89
CA PRO A 544 0.58 -6.80 -21.22
C PRO A 544 0.81 -5.99 -19.94
N VAL A 545 1.27 -6.63 -18.87
CA VAL A 545 1.56 -5.93 -17.60
C VAL A 545 2.99 -5.38 -17.51
N ARG A 546 3.80 -5.63 -18.55
CA ARG A 546 5.21 -5.23 -18.65
C ARG A 546 5.45 -4.30 -19.82
N GLU A 547 6.35 -3.34 -19.65
CA GLU A 547 6.83 -2.45 -20.72
C GLU A 547 7.57 -3.25 -21.80
N SER A 548 8.41 -4.21 -21.40
CA SER A 548 9.03 -5.16 -22.32
C SER A 548 8.02 -5.95 -23.15
N GLY A 549 6.82 -6.20 -22.60
CA GLY A 549 5.72 -6.85 -23.31
C GLY A 549 5.17 -5.99 -24.44
N TYR A 550 4.90 -4.71 -24.17
CA TYR A 550 4.48 -3.76 -25.22
C TYR A 550 5.54 -3.65 -26.31
N ASN A 551 6.80 -3.47 -25.93
CA ASN A 551 7.91 -3.29 -26.87
C ASN A 551 8.34 -4.58 -27.60
N HIS A 552 7.78 -5.74 -27.23
CA HIS A 552 8.20 -7.02 -27.79
C HIS A 552 7.84 -7.12 -29.29
N PRO A 553 8.76 -7.57 -30.18
CA PRO A 553 8.52 -7.64 -31.62
C PRO A 553 7.25 -8.43 -32.01
N THR A 554 6.98 -9.55 -31.32
CA THR A 554 5.77 -10.34 -31.55
C THR A 554 4.50 -9.54 -31.24
N TYR A 555 4.49 -8.78 -30.15
CA TYR A 555 3.33 -7.98 -29.75
C TYR A 555 3.15 -6.78 -30.70
N GLN A 556 4.24 -6.12 -31.08
CA GLN A 556 4.22 -5.08 -32.11
C GLN A 556 3.72 -5.59 -33.46
N SER A 557 4.09 -6.81 -33.86
CA SER A 557 3.53 -7.44 -35.06
C SER A 557 2.03 -7.70 -34.92
N PHE A 558 1.55 -8.11 -33.75
CA PHE A 558 0.11 -8.28 -33.48
C PHE A 558 -0.66 -6.95 -33.53
N LEU A 559 -0.09 -5.87 -33.01
CA LEU A 559 -0.73 -4.54 -33.04
C LEU A 559 -0.87 -3.99 -34.47
N ASN A 560 0.10 -4.27 -35.33
CA ASN A 560 0.14 -3.70 -36.70
C ASN A 560 -0.41 -4.66 -37.77
N ASN A 561 -0.25 -5.97 -37.59
CA ASN A 561 -0.60 -7.01 -38.56
C ASN A 561 -1.24 -8.23 -37.85
N PRO A 562 -2.40 -8.06 -37.20
CA PRO A 562 -3.06 -9.15 -36.50
C PRO A 562 -3.57 -10.23 -37.47
N THR A 563 -3.73 -11.46 -36.98
CA THR A 563 -4.55 -12.47 -37.66
C THR A 563 -6.04 -12.09 -37.61
N GLU A 564 -6.88 -12.75 -38.40
CA GLU A 564 -8.33 -12.46 -38.40
C GLU A 564 -8.96 -12.63 -37.02
N ASP A 565 -8.61 -13.70 -36.30
CA ASP A 565 -9.12 -13.97 -34.94
C ASP A 565 -8.64 -12.94 -33.90
N GLN A 566 -7.53 -12.26 -34.20
CA GLN A 566 -6.87 -11.25 -33.37
C GLN A 566 -7.27 -9.82 -33.73
N LYS A 567 -7.89 -9.59 -34.90
CA LYS A 567 -8.18 -8.25 -35.46
C LYS A 567 -8.79 -7.31 -34.41
N TYR A 568 -9.89 -7.72 -33.79
CA TYR A 568 -10.62 -6.87 -32.85
C TYR A 568 -9.89 -6.68 -31.52
N ILE A 569 -9.15 -7.68 -31.05
CA ILE A 569 -8.28 -7.58 -29.86
C ILE A 569 -7.18 -6.54 -30.11
N SER A 570 -6.56 -6.59 -31.29
CA SER A 570 -5.53 -5.64 -31.71
C SER A 570 -6.09 -4.21 -31.84
N MET A 571 -7.29 -4.04 -32.41
CA MET A 571 -7.97 -2.74 -32.46
C MET A 571 -8.21 -2.15 -31.06
N ALA A 572 -8.71 -2.96 -30.11
CA ALA A 572 -8.93 -2.52 -28.74
C ALA A 572 -7.64 -2.18 -28.00
N ALA A 573 -6.58 -2.97 -28.20
CA ALA A 573 -5.27 -2.67 -27.63
C ALA A 573 -4.70 -1.36 -28.17
N ASN A 574 -4.75 -1.12 -29.49
CA ASN A 574 -4.32 0.14 -30.08
C ASN A 574 -5.10 1.34 -29.53
N ALA A 575 -6.43 1.25 -29.43
CA ALA A 575 -7.25 2.30 -28.82
C ALA A 575 -6.89 2.55 -27.35
N ALA A 576 -6.63 1.50 -26.58
CA ALA A 576 -6.19 1.61 -25.20
C ALA A 576 -4.84 2.36 -25.08
N TYR A 577 -3.88 2.07 -25.97
CA TYR A 577 -2.58 2.74 -25.97
C TYR A 577 -2.65 4.21 -26.38
N LEU A 578 -3.60 4.60 -27.24
CA LEU A 578 -3.80 6.01 -27.62
C LEU A 578 -4.23 6.91 -26.46
N GLN A 579 -4.72 6.33 -25.36
CA GLN A 579 -5.21 7.05 -24.17
C GLN A 579 -4.45 6.63 -22.90
N PHE A 580 -3.30 5.97 -23.04
CA PHE A 580 -2.53 5.43 -21.91
C PHE A 580 -2.12 6.51 -20.90
N ASP A 581 -1.76 7.71 -21.38
CA ASP A 581 -1.38 8.85 -20.53
C ASP A 581 -2.53 9.40 -19.67
N HIS A 582 -3.75 8.91 -19.89
CA HIS A 582 -4.96 9.31 -19.16
C HIS A 582 -5.48 8.18 -18.25
N PHE A 583 -4.73 7.09 -18.11
CA PHE A 583 -5.08 5.99 -17.20
C PHE A 583 -5.02 6.46 -15.75
N TYR A 584 -6.03 6.09 -14.96
CA TYR A 584 -6.01 6.30 -13.51
C TYR A 584 -6.55 5.07 -12.78
N TYR A 585 -6.18 4.93 -11.52
CA TYR A 585 -6.85 4.03 -10.58
C TYR A 585 -7.14 4.79 -9.28
N ASP A 586 -8.19 4.35 -8.59
CA ASP A 586 -8.53 4.85 -7.27
C ASP A 586 -7.95 3.93 -6.19
N PRO A 587 -7.41 4.48 -5.08
CA PRO A 587 -6.88 3.64 -4.05
C PRO A 587 -7.92 2.70 -3.43
N ALA A 588 -7.55 1.44 -3.25
CA ALA A 588 -8.42 0.37 -2.76
C ALA A 588 -8.28 0.19 -1.25
N PHE A 589 -9.42 0.05 -0.58
CA PHE A 589 -9.53 -0.20 0.84
C PHE A 589 -10.76 -1.09 1.15
N ILE A 590 -10.89 -1.51 2.40
CA ILE A 590 -12.02 -2.31 2.85
C ILE A 590 -13.32 -1.54 2.64
N GLY A 591 -14.17 -2.01 1.72
CA GLY A 591 -15.42 -1.35 1.35
C GLY A 591 -15.40 -0.63 0.00
N SER A 592 -14.25 -0.56 -0.71
CA SER A 592 -14.19 -0.04 -2.09
C SER A 592 -15.07 -0.86 -3.05
N SER A 593 -15.12 -2.18 -2.90
CA SER A 593 -15.99 -3.06 -3.69
C SER A 593 -17.48 -2.69 -3.51
N ARG A 594 -17.90 -2.54 -2.26
CA ARG A 594 -19.26 -2.12 -1.90
C ARG A 594 -19.59 -0.70 -2.39
N ALA A 595 -18.63 0.22 -2.31
CA ALA A 595 -18.77 1.56 -2.83
C ALA A 595 -19.04 1.56 -4.34
N ARG A 596 -18.29 0.72 -5.09
CA ARG A 596 -18.44 0.61 -6.54
C ARG A 596 -19.82 0.12 -6.95
N THR A 597 -20.36 -0.89 -6.25
CA THR A 597 -21.74 -1.34 -6.46
C THR A 597 -22.74 -0.22 -6.13
N ALA A 598 -22.58 0.41 -4.97
CA ALA A 598 -23.52 1.42 -4.49
C ALA A 598 -23.62 2.66 -5.40
N VAL A 599 -22.50 3.12 -5.97
CA VAL A 599 -22.54 4.24 -6.93
C VAL A 599 -23.07 3.82 -8.30
N GLY A 600 -22.92 2.55 -8.68
CA GLY A 600 -23.58 1.99 -9.86
C GLY A 600 -25.11 2.02 -9.72
N ASP A 601 -25.63 1.52 -8.60
CA ASP A 601 -27.07 1.55 -8.29
C ASP A 601 -27.60 3.00 -8.23
N ALA A 602 -26.80 3.94 -7.71
CA ALA A 602 -27.14 5.35 -7.73
C ALA A 602 -27.23 5.92 -9.15
N LEU A 603 -26.27 5.58 -10.02
CA LEU A 603 -26.30 6.03 -11.41
C LEU A 603 -27.51 5.49 -12.17
N GLU A 604 -27.84 4.21 -11.97
CA GLU A 604 -29.05 3.61 -12.54
C GLU A 604 -30.31 4.36 -12.11
N ARG A 605 -30.46 4.62 -10.80
CA ARG A 605 -31.59 5.41 -10.27
C ARG A 605 -31.65 6.82 -10.86
N ILE A 606 -30.51 7.47 -11.06
CA ILE A 606 -30.42 8.81 -11.64
C ILE A 606 -30.87 8.83 -13.11
N MET A 607 -30.40 7.86 -13.90
CA MET A 607 -30.68 7.83 -15.34
C MET A 607 -32.05 7.23 -15.66
N LEU A 608 -32.38 6.10 -15.04
CA LEU A 608 -33.54 5.27 -15.40
C LEU A 608 -34.68 5.35 -14.37
N GLY A 609 -34.39 5.77 -13.14
CA GLY A 609 -35.34 5.88 -12.04
C GLY A 609 -35.94 7.27 -11.86
N ASP A 610 -35.99 7.74 -10.61
CA ASP A 610 -36.61 9.01 -10.21
C ASP A 610 -35.77 10.25 -10.56
N GLY A 611 -34.48 10.08 -10.89
CA GLY A 611 -33.58 11.17 -11.23
C GLY A 611 -33.18 12.05 -10.04
N ASP A 612 -33.41 11.64 -8.79
CA ASP A 612 -33.00 12.41 -7.61
C ASP A 612 -31.52 12.16 -7.29
N ILE A 613 -30.66 13.04 -7.81
CA ILE A 613 -29.19 12.94 -7.67
C ILE A 613 -28.76 13.01 -6.21
N ALA A 614 -29.32 13.95 -5.43
CA ALA A 614 -28.90 14.15 -4.05
C ALA A 614 -29.27 12.93 -3.18
N ALA A 615 -30.47 12.39 -3.35
CA ALA A 615 -30.90 11.19 -2.65
C ALA A 615 -30.09 9.96 -3.08
N ALA A 616 -29.85 9.77 -4.38
CA ALA A 616 -29.08 8.64 -4.89
C ALA A 616 -27.63 8.62 -4.36
N LEU A 617 -26.93 9.75 -4.39
CA LEU A 617 -25.56 9.87 -3.87
C LEU A 617 -25.49 9.65 -2.35
N GLU A 618 -26.49 10.14 -1.60
CA GLU A 618 -26.59 9.93 -0.14
C GLU A 618 -26.85 8.46 0.21
N ASP A 619 -27.74 7.79 -0.53
CA ASP A 619 -28.04 6.37 -0.31
C ASP A 619 -26.84 5.48 -0.67
N ALA A 620 -26.11 5.82 -1.75
CA ALA A 620 -24.85 5.17 -2.08
C ALA A 620 -23.81 5.34 -0.97
N TYR A 621 -23.66 6.55 -0.43
CA TYR A 621 -22.75 6.82 0.68
C TYR A 621 -23.10 6.02 1.93
N LYS A 622 -24.38 5.98 2.33
CA LYS A 622 -24.84 5.19 3.47
C LYS A 622 -24.55 3.71 3.28
N THR A 623 -24.85 3.17 2.10
CA THR A 623 -24.60 1.78 1.75
C THR A 623 -23.12 1.44 1.78
N ALA A 624 -22.28 2.29 1.18
CA ALA A 624 -20.84 2.13 1.21
C ALA A 624 -20.29 2.17 2.65
N SER A 625 -20.85 3.01 3.51
CA SER A 625 -20.41 3.16 4.92
C SER A 625 -20.86 2.04 5.85
N LEU A 626 -21.67 1.08 5.39
CA LEU A 626 -22.08 -0.06 6.22
C LEU A 626 -20.88 -0.93 6.59
N GLY A 627 -20.60 -1.08 7.89
CA GLY A 627 -19.50 -1.93 8.37
C GLY A 627 -18.12 -1.30 8.30
N GLN A 628 -18.02 0.03 8.22
CA GLN A 628 -16.82 0.77 8.64
C GLN A 628 -16.67 0.77 10.17
#